data_AF-A0A969AKH9-F1
#
_entry.id   AF-A0A969AKH9-F1
#
_cell.length_a   1.000
_cell.length_b   1.000
_cell.length_c   1.000
_cell.angle_alpha   90.00
_cell.angle_beta   90.00
_cell.angle_gamma   90.00
#
_symmetry.space_group_name_H-M   'P 1'
#
loop_
_entity.id
_entity.type
_entity.pdbx_description
1 polymer ?
#
loop_
_entity_poly.entity_id
_entity_poly.type
_entity_poly.pdbx_seq_one_letter_code
_entity_poly.pdbx_strand_id
1 'polypeptide(L)'
;MVLAVLAAVAGLYGLYVGIFMPGWETDQISAELGRAYERSKARERHGTSLAPLSPGADVWRDAVNTAMAASEAVQTAETVAEWRQAADLWREAIELMKAVPASSEYYPLAQEKALEYQPNFIYTQQRAQ
;
A
#
# COMPACT_ATOMS: atom_id res chain seq x y z
N MET A 1 14.56 25.73 -19.59
CA MET A 1 15.34 25.15 -18.49
C MET A 1 14.86 25.75 -17.19
N VAL A 2 14.67 24.89 -16.18
CA VAL A 2 14.30 25.16 -14.77
C VAL A 2 12.84 25.56 -14.53
N LEU A 3 12.01 24.60 -14.10
CA LEU A 3 10.81 24.88 -13.30
C LEU A 3 11.10 24.44 -11.86
N ALA A 4 11.10 25.44 -10.98
CA ALA A 4 11.37 25.32 -9.56
C ALA A 4 10.11 24.88 -8.78
N VAL A 5 10.32 23.88 -7.93
CA VAL A 5 9.89 23.75 -6.52
C VAL A 5 8.77 24.68 -6.06
N LEU A 6 7.61 24.10 -5.72
CA LEU A 6 6.73 24.62 -4.67
C LEU A 6 5.88 23.49 -4.06
N ALA A 7 6.15 23.14 -2.80
CA ALA A 7 5.12 22.68 -1.88
C ALA A 7 5.66 22.72 -0.44
N ALA A 8 5.68 23.93 0.14
CA ALA A 8 5.75 24.12 1.58
C ALA A 8 4.35 24.51 2.06
N VAL A 9 3.56 23.53 2.55
CA VAL A 9 2.62 23.71 3.66
C VAL A 9 2.45 22.35 4.35
N ALA A 10 3.13 22.19 5.48
CA ALA A 10 2.81 21.19 6.48
C ALA A 10 1.62 21.70 7.32
N GLY A 11 0.56 20.90 7.46
CA GLY A 11 -0.49 21.16 8.44
C GLY A 11 -1.89 20.75 7.98
N LEU A 12 -2.22 19.49 8.25
CA LEU A 12 -3.55 18.87 8.20
C LEU A 12 -4.20 18.70 6.82
N TYR A 13 -4.44 17.44 6.47
CA TYR A 13 -5.18 16.92 5.32
C TYR A 13 -4.43 16.99 3.99
N GLY A 14 -3.88 15.81 3.65
CA GLY A 14 -3.03 15.56 2.50
C GLY A 14 -3.62 16.01 1.18
N LEU A 15 -2.75 16.55 0.35
CA LEU A 15 -3.06 16.87 -1.03
C LEU A 15 -1.80 16.65 -1.89
N TYR A 16 -1.98 15.82 -2.91
CA TYR A 16 -1.16 15.64 -4.11
C TYR A 16 0.13 14.80 -4.04
N VAL A 17 -0.04 13.49 -3.86
CA VAL A 17 0.82 12.53 -4.57
C VAL A 17 0.28 12.42 -6.00
N GLY A 18 0.85 13.23 -6.90
CA GLY A 18 0.42 13.38 -8.28
C GLY A 18 0.77 12.20 -9.19
N ILE A 19 0.34 10.98 -8.83
CA ILE A 19 0.14 9.84 -9.74
C ILE A 19 -1.15 9.12 -9.33
N PHE A 20 -2.25 9.66 -9.84
CA PHE A 20 -3.53 9.01 -10.14
C PHE A 20 -4.03 7.87 -9.22
N MET A 21 -4.48 8.19 -8.01
CA MET A 21 -5.41 7.35 -7.23
C MET A 21 -6.49 8.23 -6.57
N PRO A 22 -7.54 8.68 -7.29
CA PRO A 22 -8.62 9.43 -6.65
C PRO A 22 -9.56 8.48 -5.88
N GLY A 23 -9.54 8.59 -4.54
CA GLY A 23 -10.75 8.52 -3.72
C GLY A 23 -11.37 7.16 -3.39
N TRP A 24 -10.63 6.05 -3.44
CA TRP A 24 -11.19 4.74 -3.03
C TRP A 24 -10.34 3.89 -2.07
N GLU A 25 -9.04 4.22 -1.90
CA GLU A 25 -8.11 3.47 -1.03
C GLU A 25 -8.37 3.69 0.48
N THR A 26 -8.81 4.90 0.90
CA THR A 26 -8.93 5.22 2.33
C THR A 26 -10.10 4.53 3.00
N ASP A 27 -11.24 4.41 2.33
CA ASP A 27 -12.48 4.05 3.01
C ASP A 27 -12.66 2.53 3.07
N GLN A 28 -12.33 1.82 1.99
CA GLN A 28 -12.47 0.36 1.95
C GLN A 28 -11.35 -0.36 2.69
N ILE A 29 -10.08 0.02 2.46
CA ILE A 29 -8.95 -0.66 3.11
C ILE A 29 -8.92 -0.35 4.60
N SER A 30 -9.15 0.90 5.02
CA SER A 30 -9.23 1.21 6.46
C SER A 30 -10.40 0.50 7.13
N ALA A 31 -11.54 0.39 6.46
CA ALA A 31 -12.67 -0.37 6.99
C ALA A 31 -12.39 -1.88 7.03
N GLU A 32 -11.68 -2.43 6.04
CA GLU A 32 -11.30 -3.84 6.01
C GLU A 32 -10.24 -4.20 7.05
N LEU A 33 -9.20 -3.38 7.19
CA LEU A 33 -8.19 -3.52 8.23
C LEU A 33 -8.81 -3.32 9.61
N GLY A 34 -9.71 -2.34 9.77
CA GLY A 34 -10.46 -2.13 11.00
C GLY A 34 -11.34 -3.34 11.35
N ARG A 35 -12.06 -3.91 10.37
CA ARG A 35 -12.83 -5.14 10.57
C ARG A 35 -11.93 -6.33 10.88
N ALA A 36 -10.77 -6.46 10.24
CA ALA A 36 -9.81 -7.53 10.52
C ALA A 36 -9.25 -7.43 11.95
N TYR A 37 -8.89 -6.22 12.38
CA TYR A 37 -8.41 -5.94 13.72
C TYR A 37 -9.48 -6.16 14.81
N GLU A 38 -10.71 -5.70 14.59
CA GLU A 38 -11.78 -5.97 15.55
C GLU A 38 -12.13 -7.46 15.60
N ARG A 39 -12.04 -8.18 14.47
CA ARG A 39 -12.19 -9.65 14.42
C ARG A 39 -11.07 -10.35 15.20
N SER A 40 -9.82 -9.91 15.11
CA SER A 40 -8.72 -10.51 15.90
C SER A 40 -8.91 -10.24 17.40
N LYS A 41 -9.21 -9.00 17.78
CA LYS A 41 -9.44 -8.59 19.17
C LYS A 41 -10.68 -9.23 19.81
N ALA A 42 -11.72 -9.51 19.02
CA ALA A 42 -12.88 -10.26 19.49
C ALA A 42 -12.50 -11.74 19.74
N ARG A 43 -11.71 -12.36 18.85
CA ARG A 43 -11.26 -13.76 19.00
C ARG A 43 -10.38 -13.96 20.25
N GLU A 44 -9.48 -13.03 20.52
CA GLU A 44 -8.65 -13.02 21.74
C GLU A 44 -9.50 -13.00 23.02
N ARG A 45 -10.62 -12.27 23.00
CA ARG A 45 -11.58 -12.19 24.13
C ARG A 45 -12.43 -13.44 24.31
N HIS A 46 -12.68 -14.19 23.24
CA HIS A 46 -13.64 -15.30 23.24
C HIS A 46 -12.99 -16.70 23.27
N GLY A 47 -11.67 -16.82 23.41
CA GLY A 47 -10.97 -18.08 23.67
C GLY A 47 -11.25 -19.21 22.66
N THR A 48 -11.74 -18.88 21.47
CA THR A 48 -12.19 -19.83 20.46
C THR A 48 -11.07 -20.02 19.43
N SER A 49 -10.23 -21.02 19.68
CA SER A 49 -9.30 -21.55 18.68
C SER A 49 -10.08 -22.29 17.58
N LEU A 50 -9.58 -22.22 16.34
CA LEU A 50 -9.89 -23.02 15.13
C LEU A 50 -10.65 -22.38 13.95
N ALA A 51 -10.76 -21.05 13.85
CA ALA A 51 -10.89 -20.44 12.52
C ALA A 51 -9.51 -19.90 12.11
N PRO A 52 -8.88 -20.41 11.03
CA PRO A 52 -7.69 -19.76 10.47
C PRO A 52 -7.95 -18.25 10.32
N LEU A 53 -6.93 -17.42 10.52
CA LEU A 53 -6.93 -16.10 9.90
C LEU A 53 -7.30 -16.33 8.42
N SER A 54 -8.17 -15.49 7.85
CA SER A 54 -8.55 -15.62 6.44
C SER A 54 -7.28 -15.89 5.63
N PRO A 55 -7.18 -16.98 4.86
CA PRO A 55 -5.91 -17.36 4.23
C PRO A 55 -5.30 -16.15 3.51
N GLY A 56 -4.07 -15.77 3.85
CA GLY A 56 -3.40 -14.60 3.26
C GLY A 56 -3.81 -13.22 3.77
N ALA A 57 -4.57 -13.10 4.86
CA ALA A 57 -4.87 -11.80 5.48
C ALA A 57 -3.62 -11.02 5.89
N ASP A 58 -2.62 -11.72 6.45
CA ASP A 58 -1.34 -11.11 6.81
C ASP A 58 -0.59 -10.63 5.55
N VAL A 59 -0.53 -11.46 4.50
CA VAL A 59 0.11 -11.12 3.22
C VAL A 59 -0.54 -9.88 2.58
N TRP A 60 -1.87 -9.81 2.57
CA TRP A 60 -2.61 -8.65 2.10
C TRP A 60 -2.27 -7.38 2.91
N ARG A 61 -2.29 -7.48 4.25
CA ARG A 61 -1.95 -6.34 5.12
C ARG A 61 -0.51 -5.87 4.87
N ASP A 62 0.43 -6.79 4.79
CA ASP A 62 1.84 -6.48 4.57
C ASP A 62 2.04 -5.81 3.20
N ALA A 63 1.30 -6.26 2.17
CA ALA A 63 1.29 -5.62 0.85
C ALA A 63 0.80 -4.17 0.89
N VAL A 64 -0.33 -3.93 1.58
CA VAL A 64 -0.90 -2.57 1.76
C VAL A 64 0.08 -1.67 2.50
N ASN A 65 0.64 -2.13 3.61
CA ASN A 65 1.60 -1.35 4.40
C ASN A 65 2.85 -1.01 3.59
N THR A 66 3.33 -1.95 2.77
CA THR A 66 4.50 -1.73 1.89
C THR A 66 4.18 -0.71 0.80
N ALA A 67 2.98 -0.74 0.21
CA ALA A 67 2.54 0.26 -0.77
C ALA A 67 2.41 1.67 -0.15
N MET A 68 1.93 1.76 1.09
CA MET A 68 1.88 3.01 1.84
C MET A 68 3.30 3.57 2.06
N ALA A 69 4.23 2.73 2.53
CA ALA A 69 5.63 3.13 2.71
C ALA A 69 6.27 3.56 1.38
N ALA A 70 5.97 2.88 0.27
CA ALA A 70 6.44 3.27 -1.06
C ALA A 70 5.93 4.67 -1.45
N SER A 71 4.65 4.95 -1.21
CA SER A 71 4.03 6.25 -1.49
C SER A 71 4.61 7.38 -0.63
N GLU A 72 4.89 7.12 0.65
CA GLU A 72 5.57 8.08 1.53
C GLU A 72 7.02 8.33 1.10
N ALA A 73 7.74 7.29 0.70
CA ALA A 73 9.10 7.40 0.20
C ALA A 73 9.16 8.23 -1.10
N VAL A 74 8.23 8.03 -2.04
CA VAL A 74 8.14 8.83 -3.28
C VAL A 74 7.96 10.32 -2.98
N GLN A 75 7.19 10.68 -1.95
CA GLN A 75 6.93 12.09 -1.59
C GLN A 75 8.16 12.82 -1.06
N THR A 76 9.10 12.09 -0.47
CA THR A 76 10.28 12.65 0.20
C THR A 76 11.58 12.37 -0.54
N ALA A 77 11.56 11.55 -1.60
CA ALA A 77 12.74 11.19 -2.36
C ALA A 77 13.31 12.38 -3.16
N GLU A 78 14.55 12.74 -2.87
CA GLU A 78 15.30 13.79 -3.55
C GLU A 78 16.49 13.21 -4.34
N THR A 79 17.01 12.09 -3.88
CA THR A 79 18.20 11.44 -4.44
C THR A 79 17.86 10.17 -5.20
N VAL A 80 18.71 9.80 -6.16
CA VAL A 80 18.59 8.54 -6.91
C VAL A 80 18.49 7.32 -5.97
N ALA A 81 19.21 7.34 -4.84
CA ALA A 81 19.17 6.25 -3.86
C ALA A 81 17.78 6.13 -3.19
N GLU A 82 17.15 7.26 -2.82
CA GLU A 82 15.81 7.28 -2.25
C GLU A 82 14.74 6.87 -3.28
N TRP A 83 14.88 7.32 -4.53
CA TRP A 83 14.01 6.86 -5.63
C TRP A 83 14.13 5.36 -5.87
N ARG A 84 15.34 4.78 -5.77
CA ARG A 84 15.54 3.32 -5.84
C ARG A 84 14.84 2.60 -4.69
N GLN A 85 14.99 3.09 -3.47
CA GLN A 85 14.32 2.52 -2.30
C GLN A 85 12.79 2.54 -2.47
N ALA A 86 12.23 3.65 -2.92
CA ALA A 86 10.80 3.76 -3.18
C ALA A 86 10.33 2.79 -4.29
N ALA A 87 11.13 2.61 -5.35
CA ALA A 87 10.82 1.65 -6.41
C ALA A 87 10.87 0.21 -5.92
N ASP A 88 11.82 -0.12 -5.04
CA ASP A 88 11.92 -1.46 -4.43
C ASP A 88 10.70 -1.76 -3.54
N LEU A 89 10.22 -0.78 -2.76
CA LEU A 89 8.99 -0.91 -1.97
C LEU A 89 7.76 -1.12 -2.87
N TRP A 90 7.63 -0.37 -3.97
CA TRP A 90 6.53 -0.60 -4.92
C TRP A 90 6.57 -2.01 -5.52
N ARG A 91 7.76 -2.50 -5.89
CA ARG A 91 7.93 -3.87 -6.40
C ARG A 91 7.50 -4.90 -5.35
N GLU A 92 7.98 -4.76 -4.12
CA GLU A 92 7.64 -5.66 -3.01
C GLU A 92 6.13 -5.67 -2.73
N ALA A 93 5.48 -4.52 -2.69
CA ALA A 93 4.03 -4.44 -2.53
C ALA A 93 3.27 -5.20 -3.63
N ILE A 94 3.69 -5.04 -4.90
CA ILE A 94 3.10 -5.77 -6.04
C ILE A 94 3.28 -7.28 -5.89
N GLU A 95 4.46 -7.72 -5.45
CA GLU A 95 4.78 -9.14 -5.26
C GLU A 95 3.93 -9.73 -4.13
N LEU A 96 3.78 -9.03 -3.00
CA LEU A 96 2.93 -9.44 -1.89
C LEU A 96 1.45 -9.49 -2.30
N MET A 97 0.96 -8.50 -3.05
CA MET A 97 -0.41 -8.52 -3.59
C MET A 97 -0.66 -9.77 -4.45
N LYS A 98 0.30 -10.12 -5.32
CA LYS A 98 0.22 -11.32 -6.15
C LYS A 98 0.29 -12.62 -5.34
N ALA A 99 0.96 -12.59 -4.18
CA ALA A 99 1.13 -13.74 -3.31
C ALA A 99 -0.08 -14.03 -2.41
N VAL A 100 -1.10 -13.15 -2.37
CA VAL A 100 -2.36 -13.44 -1.68
C VAL A 100 -2.98 -14.71 -2.27
N PRO A 101 -3.29 -15.75 -1.47
CA PRO A 101 -3.84 -17.01 -1.99
C PRO A 101 -5.23 -16.84 -2.58
N ALA A 102 -5.56 -17.59 -3.64
CA ALA A 102 -6.88 -17.56 -4.27
C ALA A 102 -8.04 -17.96 -3.35
N SER A 103 -7.77 -18.65 -2.23
CA SER A 103 -8.77 -18.97 -1.20
C SER A 103 -9.04 -17.81 -0.23
N SER A 104 -8.30 -16.70 -0.33
CA SER A 104 -8.48 -15.52 0.49
C SER A 104 -9.72 -14.73 0.08
N GLU A 105 -10.42 -14.14 1.05
CA GLU A 105 -11.44 -13.13 0.76
C GLU A 105 -10.83 -11.87 0.10
N TYR A 106 -9.54 -11.61 0.31
CA TYR A 106 -8.81 -10.46 -0.22
C TYR A 106 -8.27 -10.66 -1.62
N TYR A 107 -8.32 -11.88 -2.17
CA TYR A 107 -7.67 -12.20 -3.44
C TYR A 107 -8.09 -11.30 -4.61
N PRO A 108 -9.40 -11.08 -4.87
CA PRO A 108 -9.82 -10.25 -6.01
C PRO A 108 -9.25 -8.83 -5.91
N LEU A 109 -9.34 -8.24 -4.72
CA LEU A 109 -8.85 -6.89 -4.45
C LEU A 109 -7.31 -6.84 -4.53
N ALA A 110 -6.61 -7.86 -4.03
CA ALA A 110 -5.16 -7.96 -4.13
C ALA A 110 -4.67 -8.00 -5.58
N GLN A 111 -5.30 -8.81 -6.44
CA GLN A 111 -4.93 -8.87 -7.85
C GLN A 111 -5.20 -7.55 -8.59
N GLU A 112 -6.30 -6.86 -8.25
CA GLU A 112 -6.58 -5.52 -8.77
C GLU A 112 -5.49 -4.53 -8.36
N LYS A 113 -5.14 -4.47 -7.06
CA LYS A 113 -4.06 -3.60 -6.55
C LYS A 113 -2.70 -3.90 -7.17
N ALA A 114 -2.37 -5.17 -7.42
CA ALA A 114 -1.15 -5.54 -8.10
C ALA A 114 -1.04 -4.96 -9.53
N LEU A 115 -2.16 -4.67 -10.20
CA LEU A 115 -2.18 -3.98 -11.49
C LEU A 115 -2.08 -2.46 -11.30
N GLU A 116 -2.80 -1.91 -10.33
CA GLU A 116 -2.80 -0.47 -10.06
C GLU A 116 -1.45 0.06 -9.57
N TYR A 117 -0.68 -0.73 -8.84
CA TYR A 117 0.64 -0.31 -8.33
C TYR A 117 1.73 -0.31 -9.41
N GLN A 118 1.53 -0.99 -10.55
CA GLN A 118 2.51 -1.05 -11.64
C GLN A 118 2.90 0.32 -12.22
N PRO A 119 1.96 1.22 -12.58
CA PRO A 119 2.34 2.57 -13.04
C PRO A 119 3.15 3.34 -12.00
N ASN A 120 2.87 3.18 -10.70
CA ASN A 120 3.64 3.82 -9.63
C ASN A 120 5.08 3.28 -9.58
N PHE A 121 5.24 1.96 -9.68
CA PHE A 121 6.56 1.34 -9.80
C PHE A 121 7.35 1.87 -11.00
N ILE A 122 6.72 1.90 -12.19
CA ILE A 122 7.36 2.35 -13.43
C ILE A 122 7.81 3.80 -13.31
N TYR A 123 6.94 4.70 -12.84
CA TYR A 123 7.31 6.09 -12.61
C TYR A 123 8.49 6.22 -11.65
N THR A 124 8.41 5.53 -10.51
CA THR A 124 9.42 5.62 -9.45
C THR A 124 10.77 5.10 -9.95
N GLN A 125 10.75 4.00 -10.71
CA GLN A 125 11.94 3.44 -11.36
C GLN A 125 12.55 4.38 -12.41
N GLN A 126 11.73 5.15 -13.16
CA GLN A 126 12.24 6.14 -14.10
C GLN A 126 12.99 7.28 -13.40
N ARG A 127 12.56 7.66 -12.19
CA ARG A 127 13.20 8.70 -11.36
C ARG A 127 14.49 8.21 -10.69
N ALA A 128 14.71 6.89 -10.67
CA ALA A 128 15.85 6.22 -10.06
C ALA A 128 17.05 5.98 -11.02
N GLN A 129 17.00 6.57 -12.21
CA GLN A 129 18.03 6.51 -13.26
C GLN A 129 18.88 7.79 -13.26
#